data_AF-A0A1B8HM97-F1
#
_entry.id   AF-A0A1B8HM97-F1
#
_cell.length_a   1.000
_cell.length_b   1.000
_cell.length_c   1.000
_cell.angle_alpha   90.00
_cell.angle_beta   90.00
_cell.angle_gamma   90.00
#
_symmetry.space_group_name_H-M   'P 1'
#
loop_
_entity.id
_entity.type
_entity.pdbx_description
1 polymer ?
#
loop_
_entity_poly.entity_id
_entity_poly.type
_entity_poly.pdbx_seq_one_letter_code
_entity_poly.pdbx_strand_id
1 'polypeptide(L)' 'MHNLGNLPQDEKDKLNTDLAASGIAYKERLGLPYDLYETEKQQPEHLRPYFRERLEYYREIGKRFPRGFEHEKE' A
#
# COMPACT_ATOMS: atom_id res chain seq x y z
N MET A 1 1.70 -5.30 23.82
CA MET A 1 1.16 -6.03 22.65
C MET A 1 -0.10 -5.31 22.21
N HIS A 2 -0.15 -4.81 20.98
CA HIS A 2 -1.38 -4.22 20.43
C HIS A 2 -2.12 -5.33 19.67
N ASN A 3 -3.28 -5.76 20.16
CA ASN A 3 -4.03 -6.85 19.54
C ASN A 3 -4.90 -6.32 18.41
N LEU A 4 -4.41 -6.49 17.18
CA LEU A 4 -5.11 -6.09 15.95
C LEU A 4 -6.46 -6.82 15.75
N GLY A 5 -6.65 -7.95 16.43
CA GLY A 5 -7.88 -8.74 16.38
C GLY A 5 -9.07 -8.09 17.10
N ASN A 6 -8.83 -7.25 18.11
CA ASN A 6 -9.87 -6.55 18.87
C ASN A 6 -10.28 -5.20 18.27
N LEU A 7 -9.66 -4.79 17.16
CA LEU A 7 -10.00 -3.52 16.53
C LEU A 7 -11.40 -3.58 15.91
N PRO A 8 -12.14 -2.46 15.93
CA PRO A 8 -13.39 -2.32 15.20
C PRO A 8 -13.15 -2.58 13.70
N GLN A 9 -14.20 -3.07 13.02
CA GLN A 9 -14.13 -3.45 11.61
C GLN A 9 -13.65 -2.29 10.72
N ASP A 10 -14.08 -1.05 11.02
CA ASP A 10 -13.66 0.16 10.30
C ASP A 10 -12.14 0.40 10.36
N GLU A 11 -11.51 0.18 11.52
CA GLU A 11 -10.06 0.29 11.65
C GLU A 11 -9.33 -0.84 10.93
N LYS A 12 -9.89 -2.06 10.95
CA LYS A 12 -9.33 -3.18 10.17
C LYS A 12 -9.39 -2.90 8.67
N ASP A 13 -10.49 -2.34 8.19
CA ASP A 13 -10.66 -2.03 6.77
C ASP A 13 -9.72 -0.88 6.33
N LYS A 14 -9.52 0.13 7.18
CA LYS A 14 -8.49 1.17 6.97
C LYS A 14 -7.08 0.58 6.93
N LEU A 15 -6.73 -0.30 7.88
CA LEU A 15 -5.43 -0.98 7.90
C LEU A 15 -5.20 -1.84 6.66
N ASN A 16 -6.23 -2.57 6.21
CA ASN A 16 -6.17 -3.34 4.97
C ASN A 16 -5.98 -2.43 3.75
N THR A 17 -6.64 -1.26 3.74
CA THR A 17 -6.47 -0.26 2.69
C THR A 17 -5.05 0.29 2.65
N ASP A 18 -4.48 0.63 3.81
CA ASP A 18 -3.09 1.08 3.96
C ASP A 18 -2.09 0.00 3.52
N LEU A 19 -2.36 -1.26 3.85
CA LEU A 19 -1.55 -2.40 3.43
C LEU A 19 -1.57 -2.57 1.91
N ALA A 20 -2.74 -2.46 1.28
CA ALA A 20 -2.85 -2.54 -0.16
C ALA A 20 -2.12 -1.38 -0.86
N ALA A 21 -2.24 -0.15 -0.33
CA ALA A 21 -1.59 1.03 -0.89
C ALA A 21 -0.06 0.92 -0.80
N SER A 22 0.46 0.53 0.36
CA SER A 22 1.90 0.29 0.56
C SER A 22 2.43 -0.85 -0.31
N GLY A 23 1.64 -1.90 -0.51
CA GLY A 23 1.96 -3.01 -1.41
C GLY A 23 2.12 -2.58 -2.87
N ILE A 24 1.26 -1.69 -3.37
CA ILE A 24 1.39 -1.12 -4.72
C ILE A 24 2.64 -0.25 -4.83
N ALA A 25 2.82 0.70 -3.91
CA ALA A 25 4.00 1.56 -3.93
C ALA A 25 5.31 0.76 -3.85
N TYR A 26 5.32 -0.34 -3.10
CA TYR A 26 6.45 -1.26 -3.02
C TYR A 26 6.70 -1.98 -4.35
N LYS A 27 5.66 -2.59 -4.95
CA LYS A 27 5.77 -3.28 -6.25
C LYS A 27 6.21 -2.32 -7.36
N GLU A 28 5.62 -1.12 -7.39
CA GLU A 28 5.98 -0.05 -8.32
C GLU A 28 7.45 0.36 -8.18
N ARG A 29 7.95 0.54 -6.95
CA ARG A 29 9.37 0.85 -6.68
C ARG A 29 10.32 -0.26 -7.12
N LEU A 30 9.91 -1.53 -7.00
CA LEU A 30 10.70 -2.69 -7.40
C LEU A 30 10.58 -3.03 -8.89
N GLY A 31 9.71 -2.37 -9.65
CA GLY A 31 9.42 -2.74 -11.03
C GLY A 31 8.68 -4.08 -11.16
N LEU A 32 8.02 -4.55 -10.09
CA LEU A 32 7.19 -5.75 -10.11
C LEU A 32 5.83 -5.44 -10.75
N PRO A 33 5.17 -6.43 -11.38
CA PRO A 33 3.82 -6.24 -11.90
C PRO A 33 2.84 -5.92 -10.76
N TYR A 34 2.00 -4.90 -10.96
CA TYR A 34 0.94 -4.50 -10.04
C TYR A 34 -0.31 -4.09 -10.82
N ASP A 35 -1.50 -4.32 -10.23
CA ASP A 35 -2.77 -3.88 -10.79
C ASP A 35 -3.46 -2.92 -9.82
N LEU A 36 -3.43 -1.63 -10.18
CA LEU A 36 -3.97 -0.54 -9.38
C LEU A 36 -5.51 -0.52 -9.43
N TYR A 37 -6.08 -0.86 -10.58
CA TYR A 37 -7.52 -0.86 -10.81
C TYR A 37 -8.21 -2.02 -10.10
N GLU A 38 -7.63 -3.22 -10.19
CA GLU A 38 -8.14 -4.40 -9.48
C GLU A 38 -8.06 -4.19 -7.96
N THR A 39 -6.94 -3.66 -7.47
CA THR A 39 -6.76 -3.38 -6.04
C THR A 39 -7.76 -2.34 -5.53
N GLU A 40 -7.99 -1.24 -6.27
CA GLU A 40 -8.98 -0.22 -5.90
C GLU A 40 -10.42 -0.78 -5.91
N LYS A 41 -10.73 -1.70 -6.81
CA LYS A 41 -12.03 -2.39 -6.84
C LYS A 41 -12.24 -3.34 -5.66
N GLN A 42 -11.17 -3.98 -5.19
CA GLN A 42 -11.21 -4.85 -4.01
C GLN A 42 -11.38 -4.03 -2.73
N GLN A 43 -10.96 -2.76 -2.70
CA GLN A 43 -11.19 -1.89 -1.54
C GLN A 43 -12.67 -1.49 -1.41
N PRO A 44 -13.18 -1.33 -0.18
CA PRO A 44 -14.51 -0.80 0.06
C PRO A 44 -14.70 0.57 -0.58
N GLU A 45 -15.88 0.85 -1.16
CA GLU A 45 -16.10 2.08 -1.93
C GLU A 45 -15.85 3.35 -1.12
N HIS A 46 -16.19 3.34 0.17
CA HIS A 46 -15.99 4.44 1.09
C HIS A 46 -14.50 4.68 1.45
N LEU A 47 -13.63 3.69 1.23
CA LEU A 47 -12.19 3.77 1.47
C LEU A 47 -11.38 3.99 0.19
N ARG A 48 -11.98 3.94 -1.01
CA ARG A 48 -11.29 4.30 -2.27
C ARG A 48 -10.63 5.69 -2.25
N PRO A 49 -11.29 6.77 -1.77
CA PRO A 49 -10.62 8.07 -1.68
C PRO A 49 -9.43 8.03 -0.69
N TYR A 50 -9.58 7.33 0.43
CA TYR A 50 -8.51 7.13 1.42
C TYR A 50 -7.33 6.32 0.84
N PHE A 51 -7.61 5.27 0.06
CA PHE A 51 -6.61 4.46 -0.64
C PHE A 51 -5.72 5.31 -1.55
N ARG A 52 -6.31 6.24 -2.31
CA ARG A 52 -5.57 7.12 -3.23
C ARG A 52 -4.62 8.05 -2.48
N GLU A 53 -5.11 8.68 -1.41
CA GLU A 53 -4.28 9.55 -0.55
C GLU A 53 -3.11 8.76 0.06
N ARG A 54 -3.38 7.54 0.51
CA ARG A 54 -2.37 6.66 1.09
C ARG A 54 -1.37 6.16 0.06
N LEU A 55 -1.81 5.87 -1.15
CA LEU A 55 -0.94 5.48 -2.24
C LEU A 55 0.06 6.60 -2.58
N GLU A 56 -0.38 7.85 -2.65
CA GLU A 56 0.53 9.00 -2.85
C GLU A 56 1.51 9.14 -1.69
N TYR A 57 1.04 9.02 -0.45
CA TYR A 57 1.91 9.03 0.73
C TYR A 57 2.99 7.94 0.67
N TYR A 58 2.62 6.70 0.34
CA TYR A 58 3.57 5.59 0.23
C TYR A 58 4.51 5.71 -0.97
N ARG A 59 4.09 6.37 -2.07
CA ARG A 59 4.98 6.71 -3.18
C ARG A 59 6.05 7.70 -2.76
N GLU A 60 5.68 8.76 -2.03
CA GLU A 60 6.65 9.74 -1.50
C GLU A 60 7.62 9.09 -0.51
N ILE A 61 7.13 8.19 0.33
CA ILE A 61 7.98 7.39 1.22
C ILE A 61 8.88 6.45 0.42
N GLY A 62 8.35 5.79 -0.60
CA GLY A 62 9.07 4.87 -1.47
C GLY A 62 10.29 5.51 -2.12
N LYS A 63 10.23 6.81 -2.43
CA LYS A 63 11.38 7.59 -2.95
C LYS A 63 12.56 7.68 -1.98
N ARG A 64 12.32 7.55 -0.67
CA ARG A 64 13.37 7.58 0.36
C ARG A 64 14.11 6.24 0.51
N PHE A 65 13.55 5.18 -0.06
CA PHE A 65 14.13 3.85 0.01
C PHE A 65 14.86 3.52 -1.29
N PRO A 66 15.94 2.72 -1.22
CA PRO A 66 16.65 2.30 -2.42
C PRO A 66 15.71 1.52 -3.34
N ARG A 67 15.87 1.64 -4.66
CA ARG A 67 15.09 0.87 -5.64
C ARG A 67 15.55 -0.59 -5.64
N GLY A 68 14.67 -1.51 -6.03
CA GLY A 68 14.98 -2.95 -6.03
C GLY A 68 16.26 -3.33 -6.78
N PHE A 69 16.59 -2.55 -7.80
CA PHE A 69 17.73 -2.75 -8.68
C PHE A 69 19.05 -2.14 -8.17
N GLU A 70 19.10 -1.55 -6.96
CA GLU A 70 20.33 -0.93 -6.44
C GLU A 70 21.38 -1.91 -5.89
N HIS A 71 21.02 -3.19 -5.71
CA HIS A 71 21.96 -4.24 -5.27
C HIS A 71 22.36 -5.23 -6.36
N GLU A 72 21.96 -5.02 -7.62
CA GLU A 72 22.34 -5.90 -8.74
C GLU A 72 23.73 -5.56 -9.33
N LYS A 73 24.51 -4.71 -8.65
CA LYS A 73 25.87 -4.33 -9.00
C LYS A 73 26.87 -4.69 -7.90
N GLU A 74 26.92 -5.96 -7.51
CA GLU A 74 28.12 -6.56 -6.88
C GLU A 74 28.40 -7.93 -7.50
#